data_AF-A0A833LIY8-F1
#
_entry.id   AF-A0A833LIY8-F1
#
_cell.length_a   1.000
_cell.length_b   1.000
_cell.length_c   1.000
_cell.angle_alpha   90.00
_cell.angle_beta   90.00
_cell.angle_gamma   90.00
#
_symmetry.space_group_name_H-M   'P 1'
#
loop_
_entity.id
_entity.type
_entity.pdbx_description
1 polymer ?
#
loop_
_entity_poly.entity_id
_entity_poly.type
_entity_poly.pdbx_seq_one_letter_code
_entity_poly.pdbx_strand_id
1 'polypeptide(L)' 'MSVAIRAARAGDEAVILDLIRGLADYERLSHEVEATAGGLATALFSDRPR' A
#
# COMPACT_ATOMS: atom_id res chain seq x y z
N MET A 1 21.29 -6.78 -12.77
CA MET A 1 20.32 -6.25 -11.79
C MET A 1 19.36 -7.36 -11.41
N SER A 2 19.29 -7.72 -10.13
CA SER A 2 18.35 -8.74 -9.62
C SER A 2 17.26 -8.06 -8.80
N VAL A 3 16.00 -8.42 -9.07
CA VAL A 3 14.85 -8.02 -8.26
C VAL A 3 14.40 -9.22 -7.44
N ALA A 4 14.07 -9.00 -6.17
CA ALA A 4 13.55 -10.02 -5.28
C ALA A 4 12.12 -9.67 -4.87
N ILE A 5 11.23 -10.66 -4.95
CA ILE A 5 9.85 -10.55 -4.47
C ILE A 5 9.77 -11.28 -3.13
N ARG A 6 9.15 -10.62 -2.15
CA ARG A 6 8.89 -11.16 -0.81
C ARG A 6 7.47 -10.81 -0.38
N ALA A 7 6.95 -11.52 0.61
CA ALA A 7 5.71 -11.11 1.26
C ALA A 7 5.87 -9.71 1.88
N ALA A 8 4.80 -8.92 1.80
CA ALA A 8 4.69 -7.66 2.52
C ALA A 8 4.56 -7.92 4.03
N ARG A 9 5.11 -7.02 4.84
CA ARG A 9 5.08 -7.09 6.31
C ARG A 9 4.78 -5.71 6.90
N ALA A 10 4.40 -5.69 8.18
CA ALA A 10 4.30 -4.45 8.95
C ALA A 10 5.58 -3.61 8.80
N GLY A 11 5.42 -2.32 8.52
CA GLY A 11 6.49 -1.39 8.14
C GLY A 11 6.60 -1.12 6.64
N ASP A 12 5.97 -1.91 5.77
CA ASP A 12 5.95 -1.67 4.32
C ASP A 12 4.80 -0.74 3.87
N GLU A 13 3.97 -0.24 4.78
CA GLU A 13 2.73 0.50 4.47
C GLU A 13 2.96 1.76 3.64
N ALA A 14 4.05 2.48 3.93
CA ALA A 14 4.39 3.70 3.19
C ALA A 14 4.70 3.39 1.72
N VAL A 15 5.50 2.34 1.48
CA VAL A 15 5.85 1.90 0.12
C VAL A 15 4.61 1.40 -0.63
N ILE A 16 3.74 0.64 0.05
CA ILE A 16 2.48 0.18 -0.53
C ILE A 16 1.58 1.37 -0.89
N LEU A 17 1.46 2.37 -0.02
CA LEU A 17 0.67 3.58 -0.28
C LEU A 17 1.21 4.36 -1.49
N ASP A 18 2.54 4.47 -1.62
CA ASP A 18 3.16 5.14 -2.76
C ASP A 18 2.90 4.38 -4.08
N LEU A 19 2.93 3.05 -4.05
CA LEU A 19 2.57 2.23 -5.22
C LEU A 19 1.09 2.37 -5.59
N ILE A 20 0.19 2.40 -4.61
CA ILE A 20 -1.25 2.64 -4.83
C ILE A 20 -1.47 4.01 -5.45
N ARG A 21 -0.81 5.06 -4.93
CA ARG A 21 -0.91 6.42 -5.48
C ARG A 21 -0.36 6.49 -6.90
N GLY A 22 0.79 5.88 -7.16
CA GLY A 22 1.36 5.83 -8.50
C GLY A 22 0.44 5.14 -9.51
N LEU A 23 -0.26 4.08 -9.09
CA LEU A 23 -1.27 3.43 -9.92
C LEU A 23 -2.49 4.34 -10.14
N ALA A 24 -3.01 4.96 -9.09
CA ALA A 24 -4.16 5.87 -9.19
C ALA A 24 -3.85 7.08 -10.06
N ASP A 25 -2.64 7.63 -9.98
CA ASP A 25 -2.19 8.72 -10.86
C ASP A 25 -2.16 8.28 -12.33
N TYR A 26 -1.65 7.09 -12.62
CA TYR A 26 -1.65 6.51 -13.96
C TYR A 26 -3.07 6.31 -14.50
N GLU A 27 -3.99 5.86 -13.64
CA GLU A 27 -5.40 5.61 -13.97
C GLU A 27 -6.27 6.88 -13.96
N ARG A 28 -5.71 8.03 -13.56
CA ARG A 28 -6.43 9.31 -13.37
C ARG A 28 -7.52 9.26 -12.30
N LEU A 29 -7.30 8.45 -11.27
CA LEU A 29 -8.19 8.22 -10.13
C LEU A 29 -7.56 8.62 -8.80
N SER A 30 -6.57 9.53 -8.79
CA SER A 30 -5.87 9.95 -7.57
C SER A 30 -6.80 10.48 -6.46
N HIS A 31 -7.96 11.02 -6.84
CA HIS A 31 -8.98 11.52 -5.91
C HIS A 31 -9.75 10.41 -5.19
N GLU A 32 -9.74 9.18 -5.71
CA GLU A 32 -10.36 8.01 -5.07
C GLU A 32 -9.44 7.38 -4.02
N VAL A 33 -8.18 7.82 -3.91
CA VAL A 33 -7.23 7.28 -2.93
C VAL A 33 -7.48 7.89 -1.55
N GLU A 34 -8.36 7.25 -0.79
CA GLU A 34 -8.62 7.56 0.61
C GLU A 34 -7.66 6.85 1.59
N ALA A 35 -6.83 5.93 1.07
CA ALA A 35 -5.93 5.12 1.88
C ALA A 35 -4.88 5.99 2.59
N THR A 36 -4.63 5.65 3.86
CA THR A 36 -3.55 6.23 4.67
C THR A 36 -2.61 5.13 5.15
N ALA A 37 -1.36 5.47 5.49
CA ALA A 37 -0.41 4.49 6.01
C ALA A 37 -0.93 3.79 7.28
N GLY A 38 -1.56 4.54 8.20
CA GLY A 38 -2.19 3.96 9.40
C GLY A 38 -3.41 3.07 9.09
N GLY A 39 -4.21 3.45 8.08
CA GLY A 39 -5.30 2.62 7.58
C GLY A 39 -4.80 1.30 6.99
N LEU A 40 -3.75 1.35 6.18
CA LEU A 40 -3.10 0.16 5.61
C LEU A 40 -2.48 -0.72 6.70
N ALA A 41 -1.81 -0.14 7.70
CA ALA A 41 -1.27 -0.89 8.84
C ALA A 41 -2.36 -1.72 9.53
N THR A 42 -3.52 -1.09 9.76
CA THR A 42 -4.65 -1.72 10.43
C THR A 42 -5.33 -2.77 9.57
N ALA A 43 -5.52 -2.49 8.27
CA ALA A 43 -6.21 -3.38 7.35
C ALA A 43 -5.38 -4.60 6.96
N LEU A 44 -4.07 -4.43 6.73
CA LEU A 44 -3.20 -5.47 6.18
C LEU A 44 -2.39 -6.23 7.24
N PHE A 45 -2.08 -5.59 8.38
CA PHE A 45 -1.11 -6.11 9.34
C PHE A 45 -1.60 -6.16 10.80
N SER A 46 -2.91 -6.06 11.03
CA SER A 46 -3.49 -6.32 12.37
C SER A 46 -3.68 -7.82 12.62
N ASP A 47 -4.02 -8.19 13.86
CA ASP A 47 -4.32 -9.58 14.23
C ASP A 47 -5.49 -10.19 13.45
N ARG A 48 -6.34 -9.36 12.84
CA ARG A 48 -7.44 -9.76 11.96
C ARG A 48 -7.52 -8.80 10.75
N PRO A 49 -6.69 -9.04 9.71
CA PRO A 49 -6.72 -8.22 8.50
C PRO A 49 -8.09 -8.33 7.81
N ARG A 50 -8.49 -7.26 7.10
CA ARG A 50 -9.82 -7.14 6.47
C ARG A 50 -9.75 -7.13 4.95
#